data_AF-A0A1I2G961-F1
#
_entry.id   AF-A0A1I2G961-F1
#
_cell.length_a   1.000
_cell.length_b   1.000
_cell.length_c   1.000
_cell.angle_alpha   90.00
_cell.angle_beta   90.00
_cell.angle_gamma   90.00
#
_symmetry.space_group_name_H-M   'P 1'
#
loop_
_entity.id
_entity.type
_entity.pdbx_description
1 polymer ?
#
loop_
_entity_poly.entity_id
_entity_poly.type
_entity_poly.pdbx_seq_one_letter_code
_entity_poly.pdbx_strand_id
1 'polypeptide(L)' 'MSRIIELITDAGTGQLSHTKLWTHIAYCAATLAFLRATLFSDTPPDSEIWLIYLGIVGAHNVSSKILSLKYGASK' A
#
# COMPACT_ATOMS: atom_id res chain seq x y z
N MET A 1 -8.80 18.98 -9.40
CA MET A 1 -7.80 17.95 -9.73
C MET A 1 -8.42 16.58 -9.46
N SER A 2 -8.20 15.56 -10.29
CA SER A 2 -8.79 14.22 -10.06
C SER A 2 -8.20 13.60 -8.78
N ARG A 3 -9.04 13.16 -7.83
CA ARG A 3 -8.62 12.63 -6.50
C ARG A 3 -7.61 11.46 -6.59
N ILE A 4 -7.58 10.76 -7.72
CA ILE A 4 -6.67 9.65 -7.98
C ILE A 4 -5.22 10.14 -8.15
N ILE A 5 -5.03 11.32 -8.74
CA ILE A 5 -3.70 11.88 -9.00
C ILE A 5 -2.95 12.13 -7.69
N GLU A 6 -3.66 12.51 -6.62
CA GLU A 6 -3.09 12.75 -5.28
C GLU A 6 -2.43 11.50 -4.66
N LEU A 7 -2.82 10.30 -5.10
CA LEU A 7 -2.25 9.04 -4.64
C LEU A 7 -0.84 8.79 -5.21
N ILE A 8 -0.50 9.42 -6.33
CA ILE A 8 0.78 9.25 -7.02
C ILE A 8 1.62 10.53 -7.05
N THR A 9 1.05 11.70 -6.74
CA THR A 9 1.78 12.97 -6.67
C THR A 9 2.15 13.36 -5.24
N ASP A 10 3.25 14.10 -5.09
CA ASP A 10 3.64 14.72 -3.84
C ASP A 10 2.70 15.88 -3.47
N ALA A 11 2.38 16.00 -2.18
CA ALA A 11 1.40 16.99 -1.70
C ALA A 11 1.95 18.40 -1.54
N GLY A 12 3.28 18.56 -1.46
CA GLY A 12 3.94 19.87 -1.34
C GLY A 12 4.27 20.48 -2.70
N THR A 13 4.69 19.65 -3.66
CA THR A 13 5.16 20.09 -4.98
C THR A 13 4.16 19.86 -6.10
N GLY A 14 3.16 18.98 -5.91
CA GLY A 14 2.22 18.57 -6.95
C GLY A 14 2.82 17.70 -8.06
N GLN A 15 4.12 17.39 -7.97
CA GLN A 15 4.84 16.58 -8.95
C GLN A 15 4.64 15.08 -8.69
N LEU A 16 4.91 14.24 -9.68
CA LEU A 16 4.90 12.79 -9.51
C LEU A 16 5.90 12.38 -8.40
N SER A 17 5.43 11.62 -7.42
CA SER A 17 6.26 11.09 -6.34
C SER A 17 6.76 9.70 -6.71
N HIS A 18 8.04 9.58 -7.02
CA HIS A 18 8.68 8.29 -7.33
C HIS A 18 8.46 7.28 -6.19
N THR A 19 8.59 7.71 -4.94
CA THR A 19 8.37 6.85 -3.76
C THR A 19 6.93 6.35 -3.69
N LYS A 20 5.92 7.23 -3.82
CA LYS A 20 4.50 6.79 -3.80
C LYS A 20 4.20 5.83 -4.94
N LEU A 21 4.70 6.14 -6.14
CA LEU A 21 4.51 5.30 -7.32
C LEU A 21 5.11 3.90 -7.09
N TRP A 22 6.37 3.82 -6.65
CA TRP A 22 7.00 2.53 -6.39
C TRP A 22 6.33 1.74 -5.26
N THR A 23 5.83 2.42 -4.23
CA THR A 23 5.04 1.78 -3.16
C THR A 23 3.81 1.08 -3.75
N HIS A 24 3.05 1.75 -4.62
CA HIS A 24 1.88 1.13 -5.25
C HIS A 24 2.24 -0.05 -6.15
N ILE A 25 3.32 0.04 -6.94
CA ILE A 25 3.74 -1.07 -7.81
C ILE A 25 4.23 -2.25 -6.96
N ALA A 26 4.99 -2.01 -5.88
CA ALA A 26 5.43 -3.06 -4.97
C ALA A 26 4.24 -3.78 -4.32
N TYR A 27 3.23 -3.03 -3.87
CA TYR A 27 2.00 -3.61 -3.35
C TYR A 27 1.23 -4.37 -4.43
N CYS A 28 1.11 -3.85 -5.65
CA CYS A 28 0.50 -4.56 -6.76
C CYS A 28 1.20 -5.91 -7.03
N ALA A 29 2.54 -5.91 -7.11
CA ALA A 29 3.32 -7.12 -7.32
C ALA A 29 3.13 -8.14 -6.18
N ALA A 30 3.16 -7.68 -4.92
CA ALA A 30 2.92 -8.53 -3.75
C ALA A 30 1.50 -9.11 -3.74
N THR A 31 0.48 -8.28 -4.03
CA THR A 31 -0.91 -8.72 -4.14
C THR A 31 -1.10 -9.74 -5.26
N LEU A 32 -0.48 -9.54 -6.43
CA LEU A 32 -0.55 -10.50 -7.52
C LEU A 32 0.10 -11.84 -7.15
N ALA A 33 1.27 -11.82 -6.51
CA ALA A 33 1.93 -13.03 -6.04
C ALA A 33 1.09 -13.76 -4.97
N PHE A 34 0.53 -13.01 -4.03
CA PHE A 34 -0.34 -13.53 -2.98
C PHE A 34 -1.63 -14.14 -3.54
N LEU A 35 -2.31 -13.44 -4.46
CA LEU A 35 -3.50 -13.95 -5.15
C LEU A 35 -3.17 -15.18 -5.98
N ARG A 36 -2.03 -15.20 -6.68
CA ARG A 36 -1.58 -16.39 -7.41
C ARG A 36 -1.45 -17.58 -6.48
N ALA A 37 -0.74 -17.41 -5.37
CA ALA A 37 -0.53 -18.45 -4.38
C ALA A 37 -1.83 -18.90 -3.72
N THR A 38 -2.82 -18.01 -3.58
CA THR A 38 -4.09 -18.31 -2.92
C THR A 38 -5.13 -18.96 -3.84
N LEU A 39 -5.21 -18.52 -5.09
CA LEU A 39 -6.29 -18.92 -6.01
C LEU A 39 -5.91 -20.06 -6.95
N PHE A 40 -4.63 -20.25 -7.23
CA PHE A 40 -4.15 -21.20 -8.24
C PHE A 40 -3.26 -22.32 -7.67
N SER A 41 -3.08 -22.36 -6.35
CA SER A 41 -2.40 -23.48 -5.68
C SER A 41 -3.43 -24.48 -5.16
N ASP A 42 -3.11 -25.77 -5.24
CA ASP A 42 -3.98 -26.83 -4.69
C ASP A 42 -4.11 -26.75 -3.17
N THR A 43 -3.13 -26.15 -2.51
CA THR A 43 -3.11 -25.91 -1.07
C THR A 43 -3.12 -24.41 -0.77
N PRO A 44 -3.97 -23.94 0.16
CA PRO A 44 -3.96 -22.55 0.57
C PRO A 44 -2.61 -22.16 1.20
N PRO A 45 -2.21 -20.87 1.13
CA PRO A 45 -0.99 -20.39 1.77
C PRO A 45 -1.04 -20.60 3.28
N ASP A 46 0.11 -20.92 3.87
CA ASP A 46 0.23 -21.08 5.31
C ASP A 46 -0.14 -19.80 6.07
N SER A 47 -0.57 -19.95 7.32
CA SER A 47 -1.00 -18.85 8.19
C SER A 47 0.07 -17.78 8.36
N GLU A 48 1.36 -18.14 8.32
CA GLU A 48 2.48 -17.20 8.36
C GLU A 48 2.46 -16.25 7.16
N ILE A 49 2.19 -16.74 5.95
CA ILE A 49 2.14 -15.92 4.73
C ILE A 49 1.00 -14.90 4.81
N TRP A 50 -0.17 -15.34 5.31
CA TRP A 50 -1.30 -14.45 5.56
C TRP A 50 -0.97 -13.35 6.55
N LEU A 51 -0.34 -13.71 7.68
CA LEU A 51 0.07 -12.75 8.71
C LEU A 51 1.10 -11.75 8.19
N ILE A 52 2.07 -12.19 7.39
CA ILE A 52 3.06 -11.30 6.78
C ILE A 52 2.39 -10.34 5.80
N TYR A 53 1.57 -10.85 4.87
CA TYR A 53 0.91 -10.01 3.87
C TYR A 53 -0.05 -8.99 4.50
N LEU A 54 -0.98 -9.47 5.34
CA LEU A 54 -1.94 -8.59 6.02
C LEU A 54 -1.26 -7.66 7.03
N GLY A 55 -0.19 -8.13 7.68
CA GLY A 55 0.63 -7.32 8.59
C GLY A 55 1.26 -6.13 7.88
N ILE A 56 1.86 -6.34 6.70
CA ILE A 56 2.49 -5.26 5.93
C ILE A 56 1.44 -4.26 5.43
N VAL A 57 0.34 -4.74 4.84
CA VAL A 57 -0.73 -3.88 4.31
C VAL A 57 -1.42 -3.10 5.43
N GLY A 58 -1.71 -3.78 6.54
CA GLY A 58 -2.30 -3.19 7.73
C GLY A 58 -1.39 -2.15 8.38
N ALA A 59 -0.10 -2.46 8.56
CA ALA A 59 0.88 -1.54 9.11
C ALA A 59 1.01 -0.28 8.25
N HIS A 60 1.09 -0.41 6.93
CA HIS A 60 1.14 0.74 6.02
C HIS A 60 -0.07 1.65 6.20
N ASN A 61 -1.28 1.08 6.26
CA ASN A 61 -2.50 1.86 6.42
C ASN A 61 -2.54 2.60 7.77
N VAL A 62 -2.18 1.91 8.86
CA VAL A 62 -2.12 2.50 10.20
C VAL A 62 -1.07 3.61 10.27
N SER A 63 0.15 3.37 9.77
CA SER A 63 1.22 4.37 9.74
C SER A 63 0.83 5.59 8.92
N SER A 64 0.30 5.41 7.71
CA SER A 64 -0.20 6.49 6.86
C SER A 64 -1.29 7.29 7.55
N LYS A 65 -2.23 6.63 8.24
CA LYS A 65 -3.30 7.31 8.99
C LYS A 65 -2.76 8.09 10.19
N ILE A 66 -1.82 7.52 10.96
CA ILE A 66 -1.17 8.20 12.09
C ILE A 66 -0.41 9.43 11.60
N LEU A 67 0.37 9.31 10.52
CA LEU A 67 1.07 10.42 9.88
C LEU A 67 0.09 11.52 9.46
N SER A 68 -1.01 11.14 8.79
CA SER A 68 -2.05 12.07 8.39
C SER A 68 -2.72 12.77 9.58
N LEU A 69 -2.95 12.09 10.71
CA LEU A 69 -3.55 12.71 11.89
C LEU A 69 -2.56 13.66 12.57
N LYS A 70 -1.30 13.26 12.68
CA LYS A 70 -0.25 14.03 13.36
C LYS A 70 0.17 15.28 12.58
N TYR A 71 0.24 15.18 11.26
CA TYR A 71 0.73 16.26 10.38
C TYR A 71 -0.36 16.92 9.53
N GLY A 72 -1.55 16.30 9.40
CA GLY A 72 -2.66 16.85 8.62
C GLY A 72 -3.50 17.89 9.37
N ALA A 73 -3.36 18.00 10.69
CA ALA A 73 -4.01 19.04 11.49
C ALA A 73 -3.39 20.44 11.32
N SER A 74 -2.27 20.57 10.59
CA SER A 74 -1.57 21.84 10.35
C SER A 74 -2.01 22.55 9.07
N LYS A 75 -3.23 22.32 8.59
CA LYS A 75 -3.85 23.06 7.48
C LYS A 75 -5.15 23.70 7.91
#